data_AF-A0A1Z5K7F9-F1
#
_entry.id   AF-A0A1Z5K7F9-F1
#
_cell.length_a   1.000
_cell.length_b   1.000
_cell.length_c   1.000
_cell.angle_alpha   90.00
_cell.angle_beta   90.00
_cell.angle_gamma   90.00
#
_symmetry.space_group_name_H-M   'P 1'
#
loop_
_entity.id
_entity.type
_entity.pdbx_description
1 polymer ?
#
loop_
_entity_poly.entity_id
_entity_poly.type
_entity_poly.pdbx_seq_one_letter_code
_entity_poly.pdbx_strand_id
1 'polypeptide(L)'
;MFQHSTPIPKAQDFDYVHQVTGPIFTDEVMPSSQPRQIYRLKMKEKLWTSWSRDSYGIRYTDGTPFGVDIQGHAFTLRDRIVLRDSKGAVIGVMLRMFFRLQETFKIYGFRPFKEGQAPSDQAYEGKSLYSWAEVVEKFMSVQRIMTMADGTRYVADQVGGFLGPQHLRLTYNGKVCVSAKQLNWAADFAGKSWDITIGPGVDPCLICCFIAVIDEMKENRND
;
A
#
# COMPACT_ATOMS: atom_id res chain seq x y z
N MET A 1 -11.81 -20.99 -23.76
CA MET A 1 -10.56 -20.74 -23.01
C MET A 1 -10.93 -20.70 -21.53
N PHE A 2 -10.68 -21.76 -20.77
CA PHE A 2 -11.00 -21.78 -19.35
C PHE A 2 -10.03 -20.83 -18.64
N GLN A 3 -10.52 -19.69 -18.15
CA GLN A 3 -9.75 -18.84 -17.24
C GLN A 3 -9.56 -19.64 -15.95
N HIS A 4 -8.38 -20.24 -15.80
CA HIS A 4 -7.94 -20.73 -14.50
C HIS A 4 -7.82 -19.52 -13.59
N SER A 5 -8.76 -19.36 -12.65
CA SER A 5 -8.65 -18.35 -11.62
C SER A 5 -7.43 -18.68 -10.76
N THR A 6 -6.55 -17.70 -10.63
CA THR A 6 -5.42 -17.79 -9.73
C THR A 6 -5.93 -18.09 -8.31
N PRO A 7 -5.39 -19.12 -7.61
CA PRO A 7 -5.87 -19.48 -6.30
C PRO A 7 -5.54 -18.42 -5.25
N ILE A 8 -6.38 -18.34 -4.23
CA ILE A 8 -6.15 -17.52 -3.04
C ILE A 8 -4.94 -18.08 -2.28
N PRO A 9 -3.94 -17.24 -1.93
CA PRO A 9 -2.81 -17.69 -1.13
C PRO A 9 -3.23 -18.24 0.24
N LYS A 10 -2.55 -19.30 0.67
CA LYS A 10 -2.64 -19.91 2.00
C LYS A 10 -1.44 -19.50 2.85
N ALA A 11 -1.52 -19.72 4.15
CA ALA A 11 -0.44 -19.36 5.09
C ALA A 11 0.93 -20.00 4.73
N GLN A 12 0.91 -21.21 4.16
CA GLN A 12 2.11 -21.92 3.70
C GLN A 12 2.82 -21.24 2.51
N ASP A 13 2.12 -20.38 1.76
CA ASP A 13 2.66 -19.72 0.57
C ASP A 13 3.55 -18.50 0.94
N PHE A 14 3.65 -18.18 2.24
CA PHE A 14 4.47 -17.09 2.79
C PHE A 14 5.80 -17.58 3.38
N ASP A 15 6.33 -18.70 2.86
CA ASP A 15 7.59 -19.30 3.30
C ASP A 15 8.84 -18.50 2.86
N TYR A 16 8.67 -17.54 1.94
CA TYR A 16 9.72 -16.70 1.43
C TYR A 16 9.99 -15.47 2.32
N VAL A 17 11.25 -15.33 2.75
CA VAL A 17 11.74 -14.11 3.42
C VAL A 17 12.25 -13.14 2.37
N HIS A 18 11.58 -12.01 2.22
CA HIS A 18 12.06 -10.93 1.35
C HIS A 18 13.22 -10.20 2.03
N GLN A 19 14.36 -10.05 1.36
CA GLN A 19 15.46 -9.24 1.88
C GLN A 19 15.40 -7.85 1.24
N VAL A 20 14.58 -6.94 1.80
CA VAL A 20 14.65 -5.54 1.37
C VAL A 20 15.87 -4.90 2.02
N THR A 21 16.82 -4.46 1.20
CA THR A 21 17.96 -3.63 1.64
C THR A 21 17.55 -2.16 1.61
N GLY A 22 16.94 -1.65 2.68
CA GLY A 22 16.61 -0.24 2.81
C GLY A 22 15.94 0.12 4.14
N PRO A 23 15.98 1.38 4.59
CA PRO A 23 15.32 1.82 5.80
C PRO A 23 13.79 1.79 5.66
N ILE A 24 13.11 1.12 6.56
CA ILE A 24 11.64 1.03 6.69
C ILE A 24 11.15 2.32 7.31
N PHE A 25 10.12 3.00 6.80
CA PHE A 25 9.55 4.33 7.16
C PHE A 25 10.09 5.18 8.35
N THR A 26 10.52 4.64 9.49
CA THR A 26 11.19 5.37 10.58
C THR A 26 12.30 4.54 11.28
N ASP A 27 13.21 5.20 12.01
CA ASP A 27 14.18 4.52 12.90
C ASP A 27 13.58 4.15 14.27
N GLU A 28 12.43 4.73 14.66
CA GLU A 28 11.93 4.66 16.04
C GLU A 28 10.57 3.98 16.23
N VAL A 29 9.71 3.87 15.22
CA VAL A 29 8.36 3.34 15.46
C VAL A 29 7.86 2.63 14.23
N MET A 30 8.10 1.33 14.16
CA MET A 30 7.30 0.30 13.51
C MET A 30 8.01 -1.02 13.83
N PRO A 31 7.32 -2.17 13.93
CA PRO A 31 8.02 -3.43 13.89
C PRO A 31 8.65 -3.50 12.50
N SER A 32 9.94 -3.18 12.41
CA SER A 32 10.80 -3.40 11.26
C SER A 32 10.50 -4.79 10.72
N SER A 33 10.55 -5.02 9.40
CA SER A 33 10.29 -6.31 8.78
C SER A 33 11.27 -7.36 9.31
N GLN A 34 10.96 -7.91 10.47
CA GLN A 34 11.84 -8.82 11.16
C GLN A 34 11.91 -10.08 10.30
N PRO A 35 13.11 -10.63 10.07
CA PRO A 35 13.22 -11.91 9.41
C PRO A 35 12.31 -12.90 10.14
N ARG A 36 11.31 -13.44 9.42
CA ARG A 36 10.28 -14.39 9.88
C ARG A 36 8.99 -13.83 10.52
N GLN A 37 8.82 -12.51 10.65
CA GLN A 37 7.56 -11.97 11.18
C GLN A 37 6.50 -11.85 10.09
N ILE A 38 5.34 -12.47 10.31
CA ILE A 38 4.15 -12.28 9.46
C ILE A 38 3.25 -11.23 10.12
N TYR A 39 2.84 -10.22 9.38
CA TYR A 39 1.88 -9.22 9.85
C TYR A 39 0.49 -9.56 9.38
N ARG A 40 -0.47 -9.44 10.29
CA ARG A 40 -1.90 -9.57 10.00
C ARG A 40 -2.58 -8.28 10.41
N LEU A 41 -2.94 -7.49 9.42
CA LEU A 41 -3.45 -6.14 9.59
C LEU A 41 -4.89 -6.04 9.07
N LYS A 42 -5.67 -5.18 9.70
CA LYS A 42 -6.96 -4.69 9.21
C LYS A 42 -6.82 -3.21 8.92
N MET A 43 -7.08 -2.83 7.67
CA MET A 43 -7.09 -1.44 7.23
C MET A 43 -8.53 -1.05 6.94
N LYS A 44 -9.07 -0.06 7.64
CA LYS A 44 -10.47 0.36 7.55
C LYS A 44 -10.56 1.83 7.21
N GLU A 45 -11.34 2.15 6.18
CA GLU A 45 -11.68 3.51 5.80
C GLU A 45 -12.54 4.19 6.89
N LYS A 46 -12.21 5.43 7.25
CA LYS A 46 -12.86 6.25 8.27
C LYS A 46 -13.95 7.09 7.61
N LEU A 47 -15.22 6.71 7.74
CA LEU A 47 -16.35 7.45 7.13
C LEU A 47 -16.66 8.83 7.74
N TRP A 48 -16.18 9.13 8.95
CA TRP A 48 -16.66 10.29 9.73
C TRP A 48 -15.85 11.59 9.54
N THR A 49 -14.78 11.57 8.74
CA THR A 49 -14.06 12.81 8.37
C THR A 49 -14.59 13.33 7.05
N SER A 50 -15.75 14.02 7.08
CA SER A 50 -16.49 14.46 5.88
C SER A 50 -15.73 15.45 4.96
N TRP A 51 -14.49 15.81 5.29
CA TRP A 51 -13.68 16.80 4.55
C TRP A 51 -12.41 16.22 3.93
N SER A 52 -12.00 14.99 4.24
CA SER A 52 -10.87 14.32 3.60
C SER A 52 -11.35 13.00 3.03
N ARG A 53 -11.43 12.91 1.69
CA ARG A 53 -12.16 11.85 0.99
C ARG A 53 -11.73 10.44 1.39
N ASP A 54 -10.46 10.18 1.76
CA ASP A 54 -10.02 8.80 2.07
C ASP A 54 -9.00 8.73 3.21
N SER A 55 -9.47 8.51 4.44
CA SER A 55 -8.59 8.23 5.59
C SER A 55 -8.74 6.79 6.05
N TYR A 56 -7.64 6.09 6.35
CA TYR A 56 -7.66 4.70 6.81
C TYR A 56 -7.03 4.55 8.20
N GLY A 57 -7.74 3.89 9.10
CA GLY A 57 -7.19 3.38 10.34
C GLY A 57 -6.59 1.99 10.14
N ILE A 58 -5.38 1.76 10.64
CA ILE A 58 -4.68 0.47 10.53
C ILE A 58 -4.53 -0.15 11.93
N ARG A 59 -4.97 -1.40 12.06
CA ARG A 59 -4.90 -2.18 13.30
C ARG A 59 -4.36 -3.57 12.99
N TYR A 60 -3.84 -4.26 13.99
CA TYR A 60 -3.64 -5.69 13.93
C TYR A 60 -4.99 -6.42 13.94
N THR A 61 -5.01 -7.69 13.53
CA THR A 61 -6.24 -8.50 13.51
C THR A 61 -6.86 -8.71 14.89
N ASP A 62 -6.07 -8.60 15.96
CA ASP A 62 -6.50 -8.66 17.36
C ASP A 62 -7.15 -7.35 17.85
N GLY A 63 -7.15 -6.29 17.03
CA GLY A 63 -7.69 -4.98 17.37
C GLY A 63 -6.65 -3.98 17.88
N THR A 64 -5.42 -4.40 18.18
CA THR A 64 -4.35 -3.53 18.66
C THR A 64 -4.00 -2.48 17.58
N PRO A 65 -3.82 -1.19 17.93
CA PRO A 65 -3.39 -0.17 16.95
C PRO A 65 -2.05 -0.54 16.31
N PHE A 66 -1.95 -0.40 14.99
CA PHE A 66 -0.69 -0.70 14.29
C PHE A 66 0.38 0.37 14.58
N GLY A 67 -0.06 1.60 14.85
CA GLY A 67 0.81 2.74 15.15
C GLY A 67 1.03 3.70 13.97
N VAL A 68 0.36 3.46 12.85
CA VAL A 68 0.30 4.39 11.71
C VAL A 68 -1.13 4.49 11.18
N ASP A 69 -1.46 5.61 10.55
CA ASP A 69 -2.70 5.80 9.80
C ASP A 69 -2.44 6.50 8.46
N ILE A 70 -3.37 6.30 7.53
CA ILE A 70 -3.31 6.93 6.20
C ILE A 70 -4.37 8.01 6.16
N GLN A 71 -4.02 9.18 5.65
CA GLN A 71 -4.93 10.31 5.53
C GLN A 71 -4.83 10.91 4.13
N GLY A 72 -5.93 10.91 3.40
CA GLY A 72 -6.10 11.70 2.19
C GLY A 72 -6.17 13.19 2.52
N HIS A 73 -5.68 14.04 1.64
CA HIS A 73 -5.79 15.48 1.79
C HIS A 73 -6.55 16.07 0.59
N ALA A 74 -7.84 16.33 0.78
CA ALA A 74 -8.79 16.64 -0.31
C ALA A 74 -8.88 18.12 -0.72
N PHE A 75 -7.95 18.98 -0.28
CA PHE A 75 -8.01 20.43 -0.54
C PHE A 75 -6.74 21.04 -1.16
N THR A 76 -5.80 20.22 -1.61
CA THR A 76 -4.66 20.70 -2.38
C THR A 76 -4.89 20.47 -3.88
N LEU A 77 -4.41 21.37 -4.74
CA LEU A 77 -4.40 21.23 -6.21
C LEU A 77 -3.73 19.94 -6.73
N ARG A 78 -3.14 19.15 -5.84
CA ARG A 78 -2.60 17.82 -6.11
C ARG A 78 -3.27 16.86 -5.15
N ASP A 79 -3.78 15.74 -5.66
CA ASP A 79 -4.24 14.62 -4.83
C ASP A 79 -3.02 14.08 -4.07
N ARG A 80 -3.07 14.19 -2.74
CA ARG A 80 -2.03 13.71 -1.84
C ARG A 80 -2.65 12.79 -0.82
N ILE A 81 -1.97 11.68 -0.61
CA ILE A 81 -2.23 10.79 0.51
C ILE A 81 -0.98 10.86 1.39
N VAL A 82 -1.15 10.86 2.71
CA VAL A 82 -0.04 10.87 3.66
C VAL A 82 -0.14 9.70 4.63
N LEU A 83 1.01 9.11 4.95
CA LEU A 83 1.16 8.13 6.02
C LEU A 83 1.67 8.88 7.26
N ARG A 84 0.93 8.79 8.37
CA ARG A 84 1.31 9.38 9.65
C ARG A 84 1.58 8.30 10.69
N ASP A 85 2.48 8.59 11.61
CA ASP A 85 2.72 7.76 12.79
C ASP A 85 1.70 8.04 13.92
N SER A 86 1.82 7.30 15.01
CA SER A 86 0.96 7.44 16.19
C SER A 86 1.08 8.80 16.90
N LYS A 87 2.12 9.57 16.61
CA LYS A 87 2.33 10.93 17.11
C LYS A 87 1.78 11.99 16.14
N GLY A 88 1.23 11.56 15.00
CA GLY A 88 0.72 12.42 13.94
C GLY A 88 1.79 12.98 13.00
N ALA A 89 3.06 12.57 13.14
CA ALA A 89 4.13 12.99 12.26
C ALA A 89 3.98 12.31 10.89
N VAL A 90 4.17 13.07 9.82
CA VAL A 90 4.13 12.51 8.46
C VAL A 90 5.44 11.77 8.20
N ILE A 91 5.33 10.48 7.86
CA ILE A 91 6.48 9.60 7.64
C ILE A 91 6.56 9.12 6.18
N GLY A 92 5.46 9.24 5.43
CA GLY A 92 5.41 8.93 4.00
C GLY A 92 4.38 9.77 3.27
N VAL A 93 4.61 10.00 1.97
CA VAL A 93 3.72 10.78 1.12
C VAL A 93 3.51 10.01 -0.18
N MET A 94 2.25 9.80 -0.57
CA MET A 94 1.91 9.26 -1.89
C MET A 94 1.38 10.40 -2.75
N LEU A 95 1.97 10.58 -3.93
CA LEU A 95 1.59 11.61 -4.88
C LEU A 95 1.12 10.97 -6.18
N ARG A 96 -0.04 11.43 -6.66
CA ARG A 96 -0.51 11.16 -8.00
C ARG A 96 0.34 11.93 -9.02
N MET A 97 0.81 11.23 -10.04
CA MET A 97 1.61 11.77 -11.14
C MET A 97 0.85 11.60 -12.44
N PHE A 98 0.59 12.71 -13.13
CA PHE A 98 -0.05 12.68 -14.46
C PHE A 98 1.03 12.60 -15.54
N PHE A 99 1.18 11.43 -16.18
CA PHE A 99 2.08 11.28 -17.32
C PHE A 99 1.31 10.81 -18.57
N ARG A 100 0.96 11.80 -19.41
CA ARG A 100 0.41 11.75 -20.78
C ARG A 100 -0.80 10.85 -21.08
N LEU A 101 -0.90 9.61 -20.59
CA LEU A 101 -2.06 8.71 -20.73
C LEU A 101 -2.16 7.64 -19.62
N GLN A 102 -1.20 7.58 -18.69
CA GLN A 102 -1.16 6.56 -17.64
C GLN A 102 -1.12 7.22 -16.28
N GLU A 103 -2.04 6.80 -15.41
CA GLU A 103 -2.02 7.18 -14.02
C GLU A 103 -0.90 6.44 -13.29
N THR A 104 -0.02 7.21 -12.67
CA THR A 104 1.10 6.70 -11.89
C THR A 104 1.04 7.31 -10.51
N PHE A 105 1.29 6.52 -9.48
CA PHE A 105 1.47 7.02 -8.12
C PHE A 105 2.91 6.79 -7.69
N LYS A 106 3.48 7.75 -6.97
CA LYS A 106 4.80 7.60 -6.35
C LYS A 106 4.67 7.67 -4.85
N ILE A 107 5.29 6.71 -4.17
CA ILE A 107 5.42 6.64 -2.73
C ILE A 107 6.78 7.23 -2.38
N TYR A 108 6.78 8.23 -1.50
CA TYR A 108 7.95 8.94 -1.05
C TYR A 108 8.14 8.80 0.46
N GLY A 109 9.40 8.81 0.89
CA GLY A 109 9.78 9.07 2.28
C GLY A 109 10.62 10.33 2.41
N PHE A 110 10.88 10.73 3.66
CA PHE A 110 11.71 11.90 4.00
C PHE A 110 13.21 11.60 4.07
N ARG A 111 13.60 10.35 3.83
CA ARG A 111 14.98 9.89 3.82
C ARG A 111 15.28 9.04 2.57
N PRO A 112 16.54 8.96 2.13
CA PRO A 112 16.95 8.04 1.07
C PRO A 112 16.51 6.60 1.37
N PHE A 113 15.98 5.89 0.37
CA PHE A 113 15.71 4.44 0.47
C PHE A 113 17.00 3.63 0.37
N LYS A 114 17.96 4.12 -0.43
CA LYS A 114 19.29 3.54 -0.58
C LYS A 114 20.35 4.61 -0.44
N GLU A 115 21.55 4.19 -0.06
CA GLU A 115 22.71 5.08 0.05
C GLU A 115 22.95 5.82 -1.27
N GLY A 116 23.27 7.11 -1.16
CA GLY A 116 23.55 7.97 -2.32
C GLY A 116 22.34 8.33 -3.19
N GLN A 117 21.12 7.96 -2.80
CA GLN A 117 19.92 8.37 -3.54
C GLN A 117 19.71 9.89 -3.44
N ALA A 118 19.66 10.55 -4.60
CA ALA A 118 19.32 11.97 -4.69
C ALA A 118 17.85 12.23 -4.31
N PRO A 119 17.54 13.40 -3.70
CA PRO A 119 16.16 13.82 -3.49
C PRO A 119 15.44 13.99 -4.84
N SER A 120 14.13 13.81 -4.84
CA SER A 120 13.28 14.12 -5.98
C SER A 120 13.00 15.62 -6.07
N ASP A 121 12.43 16.06 -7.20
CA ASP A 121 11.94 17.44 -7.38
C ASP A 121 10.67 17.75 -6.56
N GLN A 122 10.20 16.81 -5.75
CA GLN A 122 9.02 16.97 -4.90
C GLN A 122 9.43 17.31 -3.47
N ALA A 123 8.58 18.11 -2.81
CA ALA A 123 8.74 18.48 -1.41
C ALA A 123 7.39 18.43 -0.69
N TYR A 124 7.43 18.16 0.61
CA TYR A 124 6.28 18.23 1.50
C TYR A 124 6.64 19.09 2.71
N GLU A 125 5.88 20.17 2.92
CA GLU A 125 6.12 21.12 4.02
C GLU A 125 7.57 21.63 4.09
N GLY A 126 8.15 21.94 2.92
CA GLY A 126 9.53 22.42 2.79
C GLY A 126 10.62 21.35 2.94
N LYS A 127 10.26 20.09 3.23
CA LYS A 127 11.20 18.96 3.30
C LYS A 127 11.30 18.24 1.96
N SER A 128 12.51 17.90 1.55
CA SER A 128 12.77 17.10 0.34
C SER A 128 12.19 15.69 0.49
N LEU A 129 11.62 15.19 -0.61
CA LEU A 129 11.09 13.84 -0.69
C LEU A 129 12.00 12.94 -1.52
N TYR A 130 12.15 11.69 -1.11
CA TYR A 130 12.92 10.66 -1.80
C TYR A 130 11.96 9.60 -2.33
N SER A 131 12.03 9.28 -3.62
CA SER A 131 11.13 8.30 -4.24
C SER A 131 11.49 6.89 -3.78
N TRP A 132 10.57 6.19 -3.14
CA TRP A 132 10.79 4.84 -2.62
C TRP A 132 10.18 3.78 -3.52
N ALA A 133 8.99 4.06 -4.04
CA ALA A 133 8.32 3.18 -4.96
C ALA A 133 7.48 3.96 -5.97
N GLU A 134 7.27 3.35 -7.12
CA GLU A 134 6.37 3.78 -8.17
C GLU A 134 5.32 2.70 -8.40
N VAL A 135 4.05 3.07 -8.37
CA VAL A 135 2.91 2.20 -8.60
C VAL A 135 2.26 2.57 -9.92
N VAL A 136 2.22 1.60 -10.83
CA VAL A 136 1.62 1.76 -12.15
C VAL A 136 0.58 0.67 -12.37
N GLU A 137 -0.52 1.04 -13.00
CA GLU A 137 -1.45 0.04 -13.53
C GLU A 137 -1.06 -0.28 -14.97
N LYS A 138 -0.90 -1.57 -15.28
CA LYS A 138 -0.46 -2.00 -16.60
C LYS A 138 -1.62 -1.83 -17.59
N PHE A 139 -1.39 -1.09 -18.67
CA PHE A 139 -2.37 -0.84 -19.73
C PHE A 139 -3.00 -2.16 -20.23
N MET A 140 -4.33 -2.19 -20.32
CA MET A 140 -5.16 -3.37 -20.67
C MET A 140 -5.07 -4.59 -19.72
N SER A 141 -4.51 -4.43 -18.53
CA SER A 141 -4.44 -5.48 -17.52
C SER A 141 -5.07 -5.04 -16.20
N VAL A 142 -5.61 -5.98 -15.45
CA VAL A 142 -6.00 -5.77 -14.03
C VAL A 142 -4.79 -5.78 -13.09
N GLN A 143 -3.59 -5.98 -13.63
CA GLN A 143 -2.33 -6.02 -12.90
C GLN A 143 -1.84 -4.64 -12.52
N ARG A 144 -1.37 -4.53 -11.28
CA ARG A 144 -0.69 -3.33 -10.78
C ARG A 144 0.73 -3.70 -10.39
N ILE A 145 1.68 -2.84 -10.72
CA ILE A 145 3.10 -3.11 -10.51
C ILE A 145 3.64 -2.02 -9.59
N MET A 146 4.26 -2.43 -8.48
CA MET A 146 5.03 -1.55 -7.62
C MET A 146 6.52 -1.79 -7.87
N THR A 147 7.22 -0.77 -8.34
CA THR A 147 8.67 -0.80 -8.58
C THR A 147 9.37 0.08 -7.56
N MET A 148 10.24 -0.53 -6.76
CA MET A 148 11.02 0.13 -5.72
C MET A 148 12.22 0.89 -6.31
N ALA A 149 12.80 1.80 -5.54
CA ALA A 149 13.97 2.59 -5.95
C ALA A 149 15.26 1.78 -6.16
N ASP A 150 15.34 0.57 -5.61
CA ASP A 150 16.42 -0.40 -5.87
C ASP A 150 16.16 -1.28 -7.11
N GLY A 151 15.01 -1.13 -7.77
CA GLY A 151 14.59 -1.94 -8.91
C GLY A 151 13.80 -3.20 -8.53
N THR A 152 13.56 -3.46 -7.24
CA THR A 152 12.68 -4.54 -6.77
C THR A 152 11.27 -4.34 -7.32
N ARG A 153 10.68 -5.38 -7.90
CA ARG A 153 9.35 -5.32 -8.55
C ARG A 153 8.36 -6.26 -7.88
N TYR A 154 7.28 -5.69 -7.38
CA TYR A 154 6.11 -6.42 -6.89
C TYR A 154 5.00 -6.37 -7.94
N VAL A 155 4.36 -7.51 -8.17
CA VAL A 155 3.22 -7.62 -9.09
C VAL A 155 1.99 -7.99 -8.30
N ALA A 156 0.96 -7.17 -8.44
CA ALA A 156 -0.35 -7.33 -7.84
C ALA A 156 -1.34 -7.85 -8.86
N ASP A 157 -1.93 -8.99 -8.56
CA ASP A 157 -3.01 -9.58 -9.34
C ASP A 157 -4.29 -9.63 -8.51
N GLN A 158 -5.44 -9.49 -9.17
CA GLN A 158 -6.70 -9.89 -8.56
C GLN A 158 -6.83 -11.42 -8.64
N VAL A 159 -7.13 -12.04 -7.51
CA VAL A 159 -7.31 -13.49 -7.37
C VAL A 159 -8.70 -13.82 -6.83
N GLY A 160 -9.13 -15.08 -6.94
CA GLY A 160 -10.48 -15.49 -6.54
C GLY A 160 -11.56 -15.30 -7.61
N GLY A 161 -12.82 -15.48 -7.21
CA GLY A 161 -13.97 -15.47 -8.11
C GLY A 161 -14.44 -14.06 -8.51
N PHE A 162 -14.98 -13.92 -9.72
CA PHE A 162 -15.49 -12.66 -10.27
C PHE A 162 -16.65 -12.04 -9.47
N LEU A 163 -17.46 -12.88 -8.80
CA LEU A 163 -18.67 -12.50 -8.07
C LEU A 163 -18.44 -12.36 -6.54
N GLY A 164 -17.20 -12.21 -6.09
CA GLY A 164 -16.85 -12.20 -4.67
C GLY A 164 -16.10 -10.95 -4.19
N PRO A 165 -15.87 -10.83 -2.87
CA PRO A 165 -15.00 -9.80 -2.31
C PRO A 165 -13.64 -9.80 -3.01
N GLN A 166 -13.13 -8.62 -3.32
CA GLN A 166 -11.87 -8.49 -4.04
C GLN A 166 -10.74 -9.09 -3.23
N HIS A 167 -9.92 -9.92 -3.87
CA HIS A 167 -8.70 -10.44 -3.28
C HIS A 167 -7.52 -10.01 -4.13
N LEU A 168 -6.55 -9.31 -3.54
CA LEU A 168 -5.28 -8.96 -4.14
C LEU A 168 -4.20 -9.92 -3.65
N ARG A 169 -3.44 -10.46 -4.60
CA ARG A 169 -2.22 -11.20 -4.34
C ARG A 169 -1.05 -10.40 -4.85
N LEU A 170 -0.09 -10.14 -3.98
CA LEU A 170 1.17 -9.50 -4.33
C LEU A 170 2.27 -10.55 -4.38
N THR A 171 3.06 -10.51 -5.44
CA THR A 171 4.17 -11.44 -5.66
C THR A 171 5.47 -10.71 -5.90
N TYR A 172 6.56 -11.30 -5.45
CA TYR A 172 7.93 -10.92 -5.76
C TYR A 172 8.65 -12.14 -6.33
N ASN A 173 9.25 -12.02 -7.52
CA ASN A 173 9.88 -13.14 -8.24
C ASN A 173 8.96 -14.39 -8.33
N GLY A 174 7.65 -14.16 -8.53
CA GLY A 174 6.63 -15.21 -8.61
C GLY A 174 6.21 -15.84 -7.27
N LYS A 175 6.86 -15.48 -6.16
CA LYS A 175 6.50 -15.96 -4.81
C LYS A 175 5.54 -15.00 -4.13
N VAL A 176 4.57 -15.52 -3.39
CA VAL A 176 3.60 -14.69 -2.67
C VAL A 176 4.30 -13.99 -1.51
N CYS A 177 4.07 -12.68 -1.40
CA CYS A 177 4.59 -11.89 -0.31
C CYS A 177 3.49 -11.14 0.44
N VAL A 178 2.34 -10.87 -0.19
CA VAL A 178 1.19 -10.23 0.45
C VAL A 178 -0.11 -10.82 -0.10
N SER A 179 -1.10 -10.93 0.78
CA SER A 179 -2.49 -11.21 0.46
C SER A 179 -3.36 -10.15 1.10
N ALA A 180 -4.19 -9.46 0.33
CA ALA A 180 -5.13 -8.47 0.84
C ALA A 180 -6.54 -8.77 0.35
N LYS A 181 -7.47 -9.04 1.27
CA LYS A 181 -8.87 -9.33 0.97
C LYS A 181 -9.73 -8.13 1.37
N GLN A 182 -10.41 -7.54 0.41
CA GLN A 182 -11.42 -6.52 0.68
C GLN A 182 -12.64 -7.17 1.33
N LEU A 183 -13.10 -6.61 2.44
CA LEU A 183 -14.29 -7.05 3.14
C LEU A 183 -15.41 -6.02 2.87
N ASN A 184 -16.45 -6.47 2.17
CA ASN A 184 -17.68 -5.69 2.02
C ASN A 184 -18.57 -5.97 3.23
N TRP A 185 -18.59 -5.04 4.18
CA TRP A 185 -19.42 -5.17 5.38
C TRP A 185 -20.74 -4.44 5.16
N ALA A 186 -21.64 -5.06 4.38
CA ALA A 186 -22.99 -4.57 4.17
C ALA A 186 -23.89 -4.64 5.43
N ALA A 187 -23.36 -5.09 6.58
CA ALA A 187 -24.13 -5.26 7.82
C ALA A 187 -23.89 -4.16 8.87
N ASP A 188 -22.75 -3.49 8.84
CA ASP A 188 -22.36 -2.54 9.88
C ASP A 188 -21.80 -1.29 9.22
N PHE A 189 -22.68 -0.29 9.04
CA PHE A 189 -22.43 1.06 8.53
C PHE A 189 -21.04 1.64 8.87
N ALA A 190 -19.97 1.27 8.13
CA ALA A 190 -18.83 2.16 7.84
C ALA A 190 -17.73 1.56 6.94
N GLY A 191 -17.64 2.05 5.69
CA GLY A 191 -16.42 2.14 4.86
C GLY A 191 -15.90 0.82 4.26
N LYS A 192 -15.02 0.92 3.24
CA LYS A 192 -14.27 -0.22 2.75
C LYS A 192 -13.27 -0.68 3.81
N SER A 193 -13.05 -1.99 3.88
CA SER A 193 -12.02 -2.55 4.76
C SER A 193 -11.23 -3.65 4.08
N TRP A 194 -9.98 -3.83 4.51
CA TRP A 194 -9.04 -4.79 3.98
C TRP A 194 -8.50 -5.65 5.13
N ASP A 195 -8.52 -6.96 4.92
CA ASP A 195 -7.79 -7.95 5.74
C ASP A 195 -6.50 -8.31 5.01
N ILE A 196 -5.37 -7.96 5.61
CA ILE A 196 -4.05 -7.93 4.96
C ILE A 196 -3.12 -8.87 5.70
N THR A 197 -2.55 -9.83 4.99
CA THR A 197 -1.45 -10.68 5.46
C THR A 197 -0.18 -10.32 4.69
N ILE A 198 0.86 -9.94 5.42
CA ILE A 198 2.16 -9.54 4.86
C ILE A 198 3.21 -10.55 5.34
N GLY A 199 3.90 -11.14 4.37
CA GLY A 199 4.94 -12.12 4.59
C GLY A 199 6.22 -11.51 5.16
N PRO A 200 7.14 -12.36 5.62
CA PRO A 200 8.36 -11.91 6.28
C PRO A 200 9.26 -11.06 5.39
N GLY A 201 9.86 -10.02 5.98
CA GLY A 201 10.82 -9.17 5.30
C GLY A 201 10.21 -8.11 4.37
N VAL A 202 8.88 -8.10 4.21
CA VAL A 202 8.15 -7.05 3.50
C VAL A 202 7.74 -5.95 4.46
N ASP A 203 7.94 -4.69 4.07
CA ASP A 203 7.58 -3.52 4.87
C ASP A 203 6.04 -3.34 4.94
N PRO A 204 5.41 -3.49 6.12
CA PRO A 204 3.95 -3.37 6.25
C PRO A 204 3.43 -1.96 5.94
N CYS A 205 4.18 -0.90 6.24
CA CYS A 205 3.78 0.48 5.93
C CYS A 205 3.76 0.72 4.42
N LEU A 206 4.77 0.20 3.71
CA LEU A 206 4.80 0.26 2.25
C LEU A 206 3.58 -0.42 1.64
N ILE A 207 3.20 -1.58 2.17
CA ILE A 207 2.02 -2.32 1.70
C ILE A 207 0.72 -1.58 2.00
N CYS A 208 0.59 -0.95 3.17
CA CYS A 208 -0.56 -0.10 3.46
C CYS A 208 -0.66 1.09 2.49
N CYS A 209 0.46 1.76 2.21
CA CYS A 209 0.52 2.82 1.20
C CYS A 209 0.12 2.31 -0.18
N PHE A 210 0.63 1.15 -0.58
CA PHE A 210 0.30 0.51 -1.84
C PHE A 210 -1.20 0.20 -1.95
N ILE A 211 -1.82 -0.35 -0.90
CA ILE A 211 -3.26 -0.65 -0.89
C ILE A 211 -4.10 0.63 -0.99
N ALA A 212 -3.72 1.69 -0.26
CA ALA A 212 -4.39 2.99 -0.38
C ALA A 212 -4.33 3.54 -1.81
N VAL A 213 -3.15 3.47 -2.44
CA VAL A 213 -2.97 3.87 -3.85
C VAL A 213 -3.85 3.04 -4.79
N ILE A 214 -4.00 1.73 -4.55
CA ILE A 214 -4.88 0.89 -5.37
C ILE A 214 -6.34 1.32 -5.26
N ASP A 215 -6.80 1.63 -4.04
CA ASP A 215 -8.19 2.03 -3.80
C ASP A 215 -8.46 3.39 -4.50
N GLU A 216 -7.55 4.34 -4.35
CA GLU A 216 -7.58 5.64 -5.03
C GLU A 216 -7.63 5.50 -6.56
N MET A 217 -6.74 4.69 -7.16
CA MET A 217 -6.76 4.41 -8.61
C MET A 217 -8.09 3.83 -9.10
N LYS A 218 -8.81 3.10 -8.24
CA LYS A 218 -10.11 2.50 -8.59
C LYS A 218 -11.24 3.51 -8.51
N GLU A 219 -11.24 4.36 -7.49
CA GLU A 219 -12.26 5.39 -7.33
C GLU A 219 -12.23 6.38 -8.49
N ASN A 220 -11.03 6.81 -8.89
CA ASN A 220 -10.82 7.67 -10.06
C ASN A 220 -11.29 7.07 -11.41
N ARG A 221 -11.54 5.75 -11.49
CA ARG A 221 -12.12 5.11 -12.68
C ARG A 221 -13.64 5.08 -12.69
N ASN A 222 -14.25 5.20 -11.51
CA ASN A 222 -15.69 5.17 -11.35
C ASN A 222 -16.31 6.57 -11.36
N ASP A 223 -15.51 7.60 -11.09
CA ASP A 223 -15.84 9.03 -11.27
C ASP A 223 -15.70 9.44 -12.76
#